data_AF-A0A4P7JAT5-F1
#
_entry.id   AF-A0A4P7JAT5-F1
#
_cell.length_a   1.000
_cell.length_b   1.000
_cell.length_c   1.000
_cell.angle_alpha   90.00
_cell.angle_beta   90.00
_cell.angle_gamma   90.00
#
_symmetry.space_group_name_H-M   'P 1'
#
loop_
_entity.id
_entity.type
_entity.pdbx_description
1 polymer ?
#
loop_
_entity_poly.entity_id
_entity_poly.type
_entity_poly.pdbx_seq_one_letter_code
_entity_poly.pdbx_strand_id
1 'polypeptide(L)'
;MRFLKSNFILASLIALGACTQPLSDQVSKEFDGLASAAASVAGTPDRLQRELYRETNENRNLCNYLRGTDYSLGVQANRAPVTTLASQQAAAGRALTSYVKALVDASRGQSLAELEEARAGFGTALGDFATAAGADARIGDATGQAFALLGRIGESSRQKRIREIMREAIDPLFLMEDLLTRDVAQVSEETEEFAQRWNSSARCVLTASRRLPDADERLTELSGRRTQIDADLKLIRSGPAAVRNLRIAHVLTVTADKPLEEAFAEFVAILQEVEALVETIEGKDTQ
;
A
#
# COMPACT_ATOMS: atom_id res chain seq x y z
N MET A 1 12.18 -55.84 30.40
CA MET A 1 12.23 -54.50 29.78
C MET A 1 11.17 -54.50 28.67
N ARG A 2 9.98 -53.89 28.82
CA ARG A 2 9.65 -52.45 28.74
C ARG A 2 10.30 -51.84 27.47
N PHE A 3 9.64 -51.30 26.45
CA PHE A 3 8.28 -50.79 26.25
C PHE A 3 7.83 -50.99 24.79
N LEU A 4 6.56 -51.35 24.62
CA LEU A 4 5.73 -51.19 23.42
C LEU A 4 5.15 -49.76 23.41
N LYS A 5 4.84 -49.23 22.21
CA LYS A 5 3.98 -48.06 21.89
C LYS A 5 4.58 -46.67 22.10
N SER A 6 4.73 -45.95 20.97
CA SER A 6 4.31 -44.56 20.73
C SER A 6 5.18 -43.96 19.62
N ASN A 7 4.78 -44.11 18.36
CA ASN A 7 5.23 -43.25 17.25
C ASN A 7 4.32 -43.36 16.01
N PHE A 8 3.13 -43.95 16.14
CA PHE A 8 2.18 -44.16 15.02
C PHE A 8 0.86 -43.40 15.18
N ILE A 9 0.79 -42.45 16.12
CA ILE A 9 -0.37 -41.58 16.35
C ILE A 9 0.15 -40.16 16.48
N LEU A 10 0.56 -39.54 15.38
CA LEU A 10 0.68 -38.08 15.27
C LEU A 10 0.48 -37.58 13.83
N ALA A 11 0.74 -38.44 12.83
CA ALA A 11 0.50 -38.11 11.41
C ALA A 11 -0.97 -38.24 10.97
N SER A 12 -1.80 -39.00 11.69
CA SER A 12 -3.19 -39.30 11.26
C SER A 12 -4.26 -38.38 11.85
N LEU A 13 -3.89 -37.45 12.73
CA LEU A 13 -4.80 -36.48 13.36
C LEU A 13 -4.71 -35.06 12.77
N ILE A 14 -3.66 -34.76 11.99
CA ILE A 14 -3.51 -33.49 11.27
C ILE A 14 -4.33 -33.51 9.97
N ALA A 15 -4.53 -34.68 9.35
CA ALA A 15 -5.27 -34.81 8.09
C ALA A 15 -6.80 -34.61 8.19
N LEU A 16 -7.38 -34.55 9.40
CA LEU A 16 -8.81 -34.29 9.61
C LEU A 16 -9.09 -32.96 10.32
N GLY A 17 -8.07 -32.30 10.90
CA GLY A 17 -8.18 -30.98 11.53
C GLY A 17 -7.68 -29.81 10.67
N ALA A 18 -6.76 -30.08 9.73
CA ALA A 18 -6.18 -29.07 8.84
C ALA A 18 -7.11 -28.58 7.71
N CYS A 19 -8.30 -29.18 7.57
CA CYS A 19 -9.29 -28.74 6.59
C CYS A 19 -10.25 -27.68 7.15
N THR A 20 -10.10 -27.24 8.42
CA THR A 20 -11.14 -26.46 9.09
C THR A 20 -10.72 -25.30 9.98
N GLN A 21 -9.44 -24.97 10.13
CA GLN A 21 -9.03 -23.93 11.08
C GLN A 21 -8.84 -22.55 10.40
N PRO A 22 -9.36 -21.47 11.02
CA PRO A 22 -9.05 -20.10 10.61
C PRO A 22 -7.55 -19.81 10.75
N LEU A 23 -7.04 -18.83 9.98
CA LEU A 23 -5.64 -18.41 10.06
C LEU A 23 -5.20 -18.08 11.50
N SER A 24 -3.96 -18.43 11.83
CA SER A 24 -3.36 -18.03 13.10
C SER A 24 -3.21 -16.51 13.22
N ASP A 25 -3.25 -16.00 14.46
CA ASP A 25 -3.12 -14.56 14.75
C ASP A 25 -1.77 -13.97 14.31
N GLN A 26 -0.71 -14.79 14.29
CA GLN A 26 0.63 -14.38 13.88
C GLN A 26 0.69 -14.12 12.37
N VAL A 27 0.22 -15.07 11.55
CA VAL A 27 0.14 -14.93 10.08
C VAL A 27 -0.70 -13.71 9.70
N SER A 28 -1.76 -13.46 10.46
CA SER A 28 -2.63 -12.32 10.20
C SER A 28 -1.98 -10.96 10.51
N LYS A 29 -1.21 -10.84 11.59
CA LYS A 29 -0.48 -9.60 11.93
C LYS A 29 0.58 -9.25 10.90
N GLU A 30 1.31 -10.26 10.43
CA GLU A 30 2.30 -10.10 9.38
C GLU A 30 1.62 -9.62 8.09
N PHE A 31 0.46 -10.18 7.75
CA PHE A 31 -0.34 -9.76 6.60
C PHE A 31 -0.83 -8.30 6.68
N ASP A 32 -1.25 -7.83 7.87
CA ASP A 32 -1.66 -6.43 8.09
C ASP A 32 -0.49 -5.45 7.85
N GLY A 33 0.73 -5.81 8.29
CA GLY A 33 1.95 -5.02 8.03
C GLY A 33 2.25 -4.90 6.54
N LEU A 34 2.09 -5.99 5.80
CA LEU A 34 2.36 -6.08 4.37
C LEU A 34 1.32 -5.36 3.51
N ALA A 35 0.03 -5.48 3.87
CA ALA A 35 -1.04 -4.70 3.28
C ALA A 35 -0.78 -3.19 3.43
N SER A 36 -0.25 -2.80 4.59
CA SER A 36 0.11 -1.42 4.91
C SER A 36 1.34 -0.96 4.11
N ALA A 37 2.34 -1.82 3.90
CA ALA A 37 3.51 -1.52 3.07
C ALA A 37 3.13 -1.28 1.60
N ALA A 38 2.30 -2.15 1.00
CA ALA A 38 1.81 -1.98 -0.37
C ALA A 38 0.93 -0.72 -0.51
N ALA A 39 0.10 -0.42 0.50
CA ALA A 39 -0.69 0.82 0.57
C ALA A 39 0.19 2.07 0.62
N SER A 40 1.23 2.02 1.45
CA SER A 40 2.16 3.12 1.69
C SER A 40 2.82 3.51 0.38
N VAL A 41 3.34 2.52 -0.34
CA VAL A 41 3.96 2.69 -1.66
C VAL A 41 3.00 3.31 -2.67
N ALA A 42 1.79 2.78 -2.81
CA ALA A 42 0.81 3.30 -3.78
C ALA A 42 0.28 4.70 -3.39
N GLY A 43 0.24 5.03 -2.10
CA GLY A 43 -0.19 6.33 -1.57
C GLY A 43 0.92 7.38 -1.45
N THR A 44 2.19 6.99 -1.58
CA THR A 44 3.35 7.88 -1.38
C THR A 44 3.31 9.11 -2.28
N PRO A 45 2.99 9.02 -3.59
CA PRO A 45 2.91 10.20 -4.45
C PRO A 45 1.88 11.24 -3.96
N ASP A 46 0.64 10.82 -3.66
CA ASP A 46 -0.41 11.73 -3.17
C ASP A 46 0.01 12.39 -1.85
N ARG A 47 0.50 11.60 -0.88
CA ARG A 47 0.97 12.11 0.41
C ARG A 47 2.09 13.13 0.22
N LEU A 48 3.14 12.77 -0.52
CA LEU A 48 4.32 13.60 -0.69
C LEU A 48 3.99 14.90 -1.44
N GLN A 49 3.17 14.85 -2.49
CA GLN A 49 2.74 16.07 -3.21
C GLN A 49 1.95 17.03 -2.28
N ARG A 50 1.05 16.52 -1.43
CA ARG A 50 0.31 17.35 -0.46
C ARG A 50 1.24 18.00 0.56
N GLU A 51 2.16 17.23 1.12
CA GLU A 51 3.14 17.72 2.10
C GLU A 51 4.04 18.79 1.49
N LEU A 52 4.64 18.51 0.32
CA LEU A 52 5.53 19.43 -0.37
C LEU A 52 4.82 20.72 -0.76
N TYR A 53 3.56 20.66 -1.19
CA TYR A 53 2.77 21.85 -1.48
C TYR A 53 2.54 22.71 -0.23
N ARG A 54 2.13 22.08 0.87
CA ARG A 54 1.91 22.76 2.15
C ARG A 54 3.21 23.42 2.64
N GLU A 55 4.27 22.64 2.74
CA GLU A 55 5.59 23.09 3.20
C GLU A 55 6.19 24.18 2.28
N THR A 56 5.95 24.10 0.96
CA THR A 56 6.36 25.17 0.03
C THR A 56 5.70 26.51 0.38
N ASN A 57 4.41 26.49 0.69
CA ASN A 57 3.68 27.71 1.05
C ASN A 57 4.12 28.23 2.43
N GLU A 58 4.31 27.34 3.40
CA GLU A 58 4.85 27.67 4.73
C GLU A 58 6.24 28.31 4.61
N ASN A 59 7.15 27.71 3.83
CA ASN A 59 8.49 28.23 3.58
C ASN A 59 8.48 29.58 2.84
N ARG A 60 7.59 29.76 1.87
CA ARG A 60 7.42 31.05 1.18
C ARG A 60 6.97 32.14 2.16
N ASN A 61 5.97 31.84 2.98
CA ASN A 61 5.44 32.76 3.98
C ASN A 61 6.50 33.13 5.02
N LEU A 62 7.23 32.12 5.51
CA LEU A 62 8.34 32.33 6.43
C LEU A 62 9.45 33.17 5.80
N CYS A 63 9.85 32.89 4.56
CA CYS A 63 10.87 33.68 3.89
C CYS A 63 10.48 35.15 3.74
N ASN A 64 9.22 35.43 3.38
CA ASN A 64 8.69 36.79 3.28
C ASN A 64 8.71 37.50 4.64
N TYR A 65 8.27 36.81 5.70
CA TYR A 65 8.32 37.33 7.07
C TYR A 65 9.76 37.68 7.48
N LEU A 66 10.72 36.78 7.26
CA LEU A 66 12.12 36.99 7.58
C LEU A 66 12.78 38.12 6.77
N ARG A 67 12.22 38.46 5.60
CA ARG A 67 12.67 39.58 4.75
C ARG A 67 12.01 40.92 5.08
N GLY A 68 11.07 40.96 6.03
CA GLY A 68 10.41 42.19 6.46
C GLY A 68 9.38 42.74 5.48
N THR A 69 8.84 41.93 4.57
CA THR A 69 7.70 42.33 3.72
C THR A 69 6.37 42.25 4.46
N ASP A 70 5.47 43.22 4.23
CA ASP A 70 4.13 43.27 4.83
C ASP A 70 3.38 41.95 4.62
N TYR A 71 2.96 41.36 5.73
CA TYR A 71 2.44 40.01 5.80
C TYR A 71 0.90 40.04 5.84
N SER A 72 0.24 39.38 4.90
CA SER A 72 -1.18 39.04 5.06
C SER A 72 -1.32 37.66 5.72
N LEU A 73 -1.61 37.63 7.03
CA LEU A 73 -2.12 36.46 7.76
C LEU A 73 -3.47 36.09 7.16
N GLY A 74 -3.52 35.24 6.11
CA GLY A 74 -4.83 34.84 5.64
C GLY A 74 -4.98 34.07 4.34
N VAL A 75 -3.94 33.87 3.52
CA VAL A 75 -4.12 32.97 2.36
C VAL A 75 -4.01 31.54 2.86
N GLN A 76 -5.12 31.03 3.42
CA GLN A 76 -5.32 29.59 3.55
C GLN A 76 -5.05 28.99 2.17
N ALA A 77 -4.06 28.11 2.11
CA ALA A 77 -3.85 27.34 0.92
C ALA A 77 -5.16 26.59 0.64
N ASN A 78 -5.81 26.90 -0.49
CA ASN A 78 -6.85 26.04 -1.06
C ASN A 78 -6.34 24.59 -1.07
N ARG A 79 -7.27 23.60 -1.02
CA ARG A 79 -6.95 22.16 -1.08
C ARG A 79 -5.70 21.92 -1.92
N ALA A 80 -4.69 21.29 -1.32
CA ALA A 80 -3.41 21.10 -1.97
C ALA A 80 -3.62 20.50 -3.38
N PRO A 81 -3.15 21.17 -4.46
CA PRO A 81 -3.19 20.60 -5.78
C PRO A 81 -2.31 19.35 -5.74
N VAL A 82 -2.94 18.21 -5.99
CA VAL A 82 -2.30 16.92 -6.23
C VAL A 82 -2.69 16.53 -7.63
N THR A 83 -1.79 15.86 -8.36
CA THR A 83 -2.14 15.39 -9.69
C THR A 83 -3.25 14.34 -9.59
N THR A 84 -4.18 14.37 -10.56
CA THR A 84 -5.29 13.40 -10.60
C THR A 84 -4.74 11.97 -10.62
N LEU A 85 -3.64 11.76 -11.34
CA LEU A 85 -2.95 10.47 -11.42
C LEU A 85 -2.49 9.99 -10.03
N ALA A 86 -1.75 10.82 -9.28
CA ALA A 86 -1.30 10.48 -7.93
C ALA A 86 -2.48 10.23 -6.96
N SER A 87 -3.53 11.04 -7.04
CA SER A 87 -4.73 10.88 -6.19
C SER A 87 -5.47 9.57 -6.48
N GLN A 88 -5.59 9.18 -7.75
CA GLN A 88 -6.27 7.94 -8.13
C GLN A 88 -5.40 6.71 -7.86
N GLN A 89 -4.09 6.81 -8.07
CA GLN A 89 -3.14 5.77 -7.65
C GLN A 89 -3.27 5.49 -6.15
N ALA A 90 -3.34 6.55 -5.33
CA ALA A 90 -3.52 6.41 -3.88
C ALA A 90 -4.89 5.82 -3.52
N ALA A 91 -5.95 6.11 -4.28
CA ALA A 91 -7.27 5.51 -4.09
C ALA A 91 -7.27 4.01 -4.40
N ALA A 92 -6.66 3.60 -5.52
CA ALA A 92 -6.46 2.20 -5.87
C ALA A 92 -5.61 1.47 -4.81
N GLY A 93 -4.55 2.10 -4.31
CA GLY A 93 -3.73 1.58 -3.22
C GLY A 93 -4.52 1.33 -1.92
N ARG A 94 -5.36 2.29 -1.51
CA ARG A 94 -6.23 2.12 -0.33
C ARG A 94 -7.27 1.01 -0.53
N ALA A 95 -7.86 0.93 -1.72
CA ALA A 95 -8.85 -0.10 -2.02
C ALA A 95 -8.22 -1.51 -2.05
N LEU A 96 -6.98 -1.63 -2.54
CA LEU A 96 -6.18 -2.85 -2.43
C LEU A 96 -5.97 -3.24 -0.96
N THR A 97 -5.63 -2.30 -0.08
CA THR A 97 -5.52 -2.56 1.36
C THR A 97 -6.82 -3.04 1.97
N SER A 98 -7.94 -2.40 1.63
CA SER A 98 -9.26 -2.84 2.09
C SER A 98 -9.58 -4.26 1.64
N TYR A 99 -9.27 -4.61 0.39
CA TYR A 99 -9.41 -5.96 -0.14
C TYR A 99 -8.54 -6.97 0.62
N VAL A 100 -7.26 -6.67 0.79
CA VAL A 100 -6.28 -7.52 1.47
C VAL A 100 -6.68 -7.73 2.94
N LYS A 101 -7.15 -6.68 3.63
CA LYS A 101 -7.70 -6.78 4.99
C LYS A 101 -8.95 -7.65 5.05
N ALA A 102 -9.92 -7.39 4.19
CA ALA A 102 -11.15 -8.17 4.14
C ALA A 102 -10.87 -9.65 3.81
N LEU A 103 -9.79 -9.94 3.07
CA LEU A 103 -9.34 -11.29 2.79
C LEU A 103 -8.83 -12.01 4.06
N VAL A 104 -8.06 -11.32 4.90
CA VAL A 104 -7.63 -11.83 6.21
C VAL A 104 -8.82 -12.09 7.11
N ASP A 105 -9.72 -11.11 7.24
CA ASP A 105 -10.91 -11.21 8.07
C ASP A 105 -11.81 -12.35 7.59
N ALA A 106 -12.05 -12.41 6.28
CA ALA A 106 -12.80 -13.49 5.65
C ALA A 106 -12.11 -14.84 5.78
N SER A 107 -10.79 -14.95 6.01
CA SER A 107 -10.04 -16.18 6.29
C SER A 107 -10.08 -16.60 7.78
N ARG A 108 -10.43 -15.67 8.68
CA ARG A 108 -10.65 -15.92 10.12
C ARG A 108 -12.06 -16.37 10.51
N GLY A 109 -12.95 -16.51 9.53
CA GLY A 109 -14.35 -16.87 9.74
C GLY A 109 -15.30 -15.69 9.71
N GLN A 110 -14.81 -14.48 9.39
CA GLN A 110 -15.66 -13.30 9.25
C GLN A 110 -16.35 -13.24 7.89
N SER A 111 -17.06 -12.14 7.61
CA SER A 111 -18.03 -12.04 6.52
C SER A 111 -17.40 -12.16 5.13
N LEU A 112 -17.87 -13.13 4.33
CA LEU A 112 -17.52 -13.21 2.90
C LEU A 112 -18.08 -12.03 2.10
N ALA A 113 -19.18 -11.42 2.56
CA ALA A 113 -19.78 -10.28 1.88
C ALA A 113 -18.85 -9.05 1.91
N GLU A 114 -18.14 -8.83 3.02
CA GLU A 114 -17.15 -7.75 3.15
C GLU A 114 -15.97 -7.96 2.20
N LEU A 115 -15.53 -9.20 2.02
CA LEU A 115 -14.50 -9.54 1.04
C LEU A 115 -14.97 -9.29 -0.40
N GLU A 116 -16.20 -9.65 -0.74
CA GLU A 116 -16.76 -9.39 -2.07
C GLU A 116 -16.92 -7.88 -2.34
N GLU A 117 -17.39 -7.12 -1.35
CA GLU A 117 -17.51 -5.66 -1.43
C GLU A 117 -16.14 -5.01 -1.60
N ALA A 118 -15.14 -5.41 -0.80
CA ALA A 118 -13.80 -4.86 -0.89
C ALA A 118 -13.12 -5.19 -2.24
N ARG A 119 -13.35 -6.40 -2.78
CA ARG A 119 -12.89 -6.78 -4.13
C ARG A 119 -13.52 -5.89 -5.20
N ALA A 120 -14.83 -5.66 -5.15
CA ALA A 120 -15.53 -4.80 -6.10
C ALA A 120 -15.08 -3.34 -5.99
N GLY A 121 -14.88 -2.85 -4.76
CA GLY A 121 -14.31 -1.53 -4.50
C GLY A 121 -12.90 -1.37 -5.07
N PHE A 122 -12.06 -2.40 -4.95
CA PHE A 122 -10.73 -2.43 -5.56
C PHE A 122 -10.80 -2.34 -7.09
N GLY A 123 -11.65 -3.15 -7.73
CA GLY A 123 -11.84 -3.08 -9.18
C GLY A 123 -12.32 -1.70 -9.67
N THR A 124 -13.23 -1.08 -8.92
CA THR A 124 -13.74 0.28 -9.23
C THR A 124 -12.63 1.33 -9.14
N ALA A 125 -11.89 1.36 -8.02
CA ALA A 125 -10.80 2.31 -7.82
C ALA A 125 -9.68 2.13 -8.86
N LEU A 126 -9.45 0.90 -9.30
CA LEU A 126 -8.50 0.61 -10.36
C LEU A 126 -8.97 1.10 -11.74
N GLY A 127 -10.27 1.03 -12.03
CA GLY A 127 -10.86 1.62 -13.24
C GLY A 127 -10.72 3.13 -13.28
N ASP A 128 -10.92 3.81 -12.14
CA ASP A 128 -10.70 5.25 -12.01
C ASP A 128 -9.22 5.62 -12.20
N PHE A 129 -8.30 4.82 -11.62
CA PHE A 129 -6.86 5.00 -11.82
C PHE A 129 -6.47 4.79 -13.29
N ALA A 130 -6.97 3.74 -13.94
CA ALA A 130 -6.71 3.49 -15.34
C ALA A 130 -7.21 4.63 -16.24
N THR A 131 -8.39 5.17 -15.95
CA THR A 131 -8.95 6.34 -16.65
C THR A 131 -8.06 7.57 -16.46
N ALA A 132 -7.61 7.85 -15.24
CA ALA A 132 -6.70 8.96 -14.95
C ALA A 132 -5.33 8.79 -15.62
N ALA A 133 -4.90 7.56 -15.83
CA ALA A 133 -3.70 7.20 -16.57
C ALA A 133 -3.88 7.20 -18.10
N GLY A 134 -5.06 7.56 -18.61
CA GLY A 134 -5.35 7.58 -20.04
C GLY A 134 -5.46 6.20 -20.69
N ALA A 135 -5.63 5.14 -19.89
CA ALA A 135 -5.91 3.80 -20.39
C ALA A 135 -7.41 3.65 -20.65
N ASP A 136 -7.76 3.08 -21.80
CA ASP A 136 -9.14 2.69 -22.14
C ASP A 136 -9.48 1.35 -21.47
N ALA A 137 -9.35 1.31 -20.13
CA ALA A 137 -9.51 0.09 -19.37
C ALA A 137 -10.98 -0.13 -19.03
N ARG A 138 -11.68 -0.87 -19.89
CA ARG A 138 -12.90 -1.57 -19.46
C ARG A 138 -12.47 -2.75 -18.61
N ILE A 139 -12.24 -2.53 -17.31
CA ILE A 139 -12.30 -3.61 -16.34
C ILE A 139 -13.74 -4.08 -16.40
N GLY A 140 -13.98 -5.22 -17.06
CA GLY A 140 -15.32 -5.69 -17.36
C GLY A 140 -16.20 -5.62 -16.13
N ASP A 141 -17.45 -5.16 -16.31
CA ASP A 141 -18.54 -5.23 -15.35
C ASP A 141 -18.74 -6.68 -14.88
N ALA A 142 -17.84 -7.14 -14.01
CA ALA A 142 -17.94 -8.36 -13.24
C ALA A 142 -18.38 -8.01 -11.80
N THR A 143 -19.20 -6.97 -11.69
CA THR A 143 -20.12 -6.72 -10.58
C THR A 143 -21.26 -7.73 -10.67
N GLY A 144 -20.89 -9.02 -10.60
CA GLY A 144 -21.82 -10.11 -10.45
C GLY A 144 -22.57 -9.95 -9.14
N GLN A 145 -23.89 -9.88 -9.25
CA GLN A 145 -24.86 -9.79 -8.17
C GLN A 145 -24.45 -10.65 -6.97
N ALA A 146 -24.34 -10.01 -5.81
CA ALA A 146 -24.14 -10.69 -4.53
C ALA A 146 -25.35 -11.59 -4.24
N PHE A 147 -25.17 -12.91 -4.34
CA PHE A 147 -26.14 -13.86 -3.82
C PHE A 147 -26.00 -13.90 -2.30
N ALA A 148 -26.90 -13.21 -1.61
CA ALA A 148 -27.12 -13.39 -0.19
C ALA A 148 -27.70 -14.80 0.07
N LEU A 149 -26.84 -15.81 0.21
CA LEU A 149 -27.20 -17.12 0.74
C LEU A 149 -26.48 -17.32 2.08
N LEU A 150 -27.05 -16.68 3.11
CA LEU A 150 -26.70 -16.94 4.50
C LEU A 150 -27.35 -18.25 4.96
N GLY A 151 -26.53 -19.25 5.18
CA GLY A 151 -26.93 -20.49 5.85
C GLY A 151 -25.80 -21.51 5.88
N ARG A 152 -24.98 -21.47 6.95
CA ARG A 152 -23.96 -22.47 7.30
C ARG A 152 -23.24 -23.08 6.09
N ILE A 153 -22.47 -22.25 5.41
CA ILE A 153 -21.48 -22.74 4.44
C ILE A 153 -20.46 -23.57 5.24
N GLY A 154 -20.31 -24.85 4.92
CA GLY A 154 -19.25 -25.68 5.49
C GLY A 154 -17.89 -25.06 5.18
N GLU A 155 -16.92 -25.20 6.08
CA GLU A 155 -15.62 -24.53 5.98
C GLU A 155 -14.91 -24.76 4.64
N SER A 156 -15.06 -25.95 4.05
CA SER A 156 -14.56 -26.27 2.70
C SER A 156 -15.19 -25.41 1.59
N SER A 157 -16.49 -25.14 1.67
CA SER A 157 -17.21 -24.30 0.71
C SER A 157 -16.87 -22.82 0.91
N ARG A 158 -16.62 -22.39 2.16
CA ARG A 158 -16.14 -21.03 2.46
C ARG A 158 -14.74 -20.81 1.89
N GLN A 159 -13.81 -21.73 2.14
CA GLN A 159 -12.45 -21.66 1.59
C GLN A 159 -12.45 -21.70 0.06
N LYS A 160 -13.30 -22.52 -0.55
CA LYS A 160 -13.50 -22.53 -2.00
C LYS A 160 -13.96 -21.16 -2.51
N ARG A 161 -14.92 -20.54 -1.83
CA ARG A 161 -15.42 -19.20 -2.20
C ARG A 161 -14.34 -18.11 -2.05
N ILE A 162 -13.55 -18.15 -0.98
CA ILE A 162 -12.41 -17.24 -0.80
C ILE A 162 -11.44 -17.37 -1.98
N ARG A 163 -11.10 -18.60 -2.40
CA ARG A 163 -10.22 -18.83 -3.57
C ARG A 163 -10.82 -18.33 -4.87
N GLU A 164 -12.13 -18.46 -5.08
CA GLU A 164 -12.81 -17.89 -6.24
C GLU A 164 -12.68 -16.36 -6.27
N ILE A 165 -12.95 -15.70 -5.14
CA ILE A 165 -12.79 -14.24 -5.00
C ILE A 165 -11.33 -13.82 -5.23
N MET A 166 -10.37 -14.56 -4.67
CA MET A 166 -8.96 -14.32 -4.93
C MET A 166 -8.60 -14.50 -6.41
N ARG A 167 -9.14 -15.51 -7.08
CA ARG A 167 -8.94 -15.72 -8.53
C ARG A 167 -9.48 -14.55 -9.35
N GLU A 168 -10.64 -14.02 -8.99
CA GLU A 168 -11.23 -12.84 -9.66
C GLU A 168 -10.41 -11.56 -9.45
N ALA A 169 -9.57 -11.48 -8.42
CA ALA A 169 -8.69 -10.34 -8.16
C ALA A 169 -7.35 -10.41 -8.94
N ILE A 170 -7.05 -11.52 -9.62
CA ILE A 170 -5.81 -11.69 -10.38
C ILE A 170 -5.68 -10.64 -11.49
N ASP A 171 -6.70 -10.50 -12.35
CA ASP A 171 -6.66 -9.56 -13.47
C ASP A 171 -6.52 -8.09 -12.99
N PRO A 172 -7.27 -7.62 -11.96
CA PRO A 172 -7.01 -6.34 -11.33
C PRO A 172 -5.57 -6.15 -10.83
N LEU A 173 -4.96 -7.15 -10.20
CA LEU A 173 -3.57 -7.05 -9.74
C LEU A 173 -2.58 -6.94 -10.91
N PHE A 174 -2.81 -7.69 -12.00
CA PHE A 174 -2.02 -7.55 -13.24
C PHE A 174 -2.14 -6.14 -13.83
N LEU A 175 -3.36 -5.62 -13.92
CA LEU A 175 -3.59 -4.27 -14.43
C LEU A 175 -2.94 -3.21 -13.53
N MET A 176 -3.03 -3.34 -12.21
CA MET A 176 -2.37 -2.40 -11.30
C MET A 176 -0.85 -2.39 -11.46
N GLU A 177 -0.22 -3.56 -11.63
CA GLU A 177 1.22 -3.63 -11.93
C GLU A 177 1.56 -2.96 -13.27
N ASP A 178 0.77 -3.20 -14.32
CA ASP A 178 0.99 -2.59 -15.64
C ASP A 178 0.89 -1.07 -15.58
N LEU A 179 -0.19 -0.54 -14.98
CA LEU A 179 -0.40 0.89 -14.78
C LEU A 179 0.75 1.51 -13.99
N LEU A 180 1.10 0.93 -12.84
CA LEU A 180 2.21 1.44 -12.03
C LEU A 180 3.53 1.40 -12.80
N THR A 181 3.82 0.31 -13.52
CA THR A 181 5.07 0.18 -14.30
C THR A 181 5.15 1.22 -15.40
N ARG A 182 4.04 1.47 -16.11
CA ARG A 182 3.97 2.43 -17.21
C ARG A 182 4.06 3.87 -16.70
N ASP A 183 3.35 4.17 -15.61
CA ASP A 183 3.09 5.55 -15.19
C ASP A 183 4.05 6.04 -14.09
N VAL A 184 4.89 5.17 -13.51
CA VAL A 184 5.86 5.53 -12.45
C VAL A 184 6.80 6.66 -12.86
N ALA A 185 7.18 6.72 -14.14
CA ALA A 185 8.05 7.79 -14.66
C ALA A 185 7.35 9.15 -14.58
N GLN A 186 6.09 9.22 -15.05
CA GLN A 186 5.30 10.44 -15.02
C GLN A 186 5.02 10.87 -13.57
N VAL A 187 4.56 9.95 -12.71
CA VAL A 187 4.27 10.27 -11.31
C VAL A 187 5.52 10.72 -10.56
N SER A 188 6.68 10.14 -10.88
CA SER A 188 7.97 10.57 -10.31
C SER A 188 8.33 11.97 -10.77
N GLU A 189 8.22 12.27 -12.06
CA GLU A 189 8.50 13.60 -12.63
C GLU A 189 7.59 14.67 -12.00
N GLU A 190 6.28 14.42 -11.96
CA GLU A 190 5.30 15.31 -11.33
C GLU A 190 5.67 15.58 -9.86
N THR A 191 6.04 14.55 -9.11
CA THR A 191 6.40 14.66 -7.69
C THR A 191 7.75 15.37 -7.49
N GLU A 192 8.72 15.15 -8.39
CA GLU A 192 9.98 15.89 -8.41
C GLU A 192 9.78 17.38 -8.63
N GLU A 193 8.81 17.80 -9.46
CA GLU A 193 8.49 19.22 -9.60
C GLU A 193 8.03 19.85 -8.28
N PHE A 194 7.20 19.15 -7.49
CA PHE A 194 6.82 19.60 -6.14
C PHE A 194 8.07 19.72 -5.25
N ALA A 195 9.00 18.76 -5.33
CA ALA A 195 10.22 18.79 -4.55
C ALA A 195 11.15 19.95 -4.97
N GLN A 196 11.18 20.30 -6.26
CA GLN A 196 11.93 21.46 -6.77
C GLN A 196 11.33 22.79 -6.30
N ARG A 197 9.99 22.90 -6.28
CA ARG A 197 9.28 24.06 -5.72
C ARG A 197 9.57 24.22 -4.22
N TRP A 198 9.55 23.11 -3.49
CA TRP A 198 9.93 23.06 -2.07
C TRP A 198 11.38 23.51 -1.88
N ASN A 199 12.35 22.94 -2.61
CA ASN A 199 13.77 23.30 -2.54
C ASN A 199 14.00 24.80 -2.72
N SER A 200 13.31 25.39 -3.69
CA SER A 200 13.42 26.82 -3.99
C SER A 200 12.93 27.68 -2.83
N SER A 201 11.82 27.28 -2.19
CA SER A 201 11.29 27.95 -1.00
C SER A 201 12.18 27.75 0.24
N ALA A 202 12.71 26.55 0.47
CA ALA A 202 13.62 26.25 1.57
C ALA A 202 14.93 27.05 1.46
N ARG A 203 15.51 27.17 0.26
CA ARG A 203 16.68 28.03 0.01
C ARG A 203 16.42 29.50 0.31
N CYS A 204 15.19 29.98 0.07
CA CYS A 204 14.78 31.33 0.43
C CYS A 204 14.87 31.53 1.94
N VAL A 205 14.26 30.61 2.70
CA VAL A 205 14.28 30.60 4.18
C VAL A 205 15.72 30.58 4.69
N LEU A 206 16.54 29.61 4.25
CA LEU A 206 17.94 29.50 4.67
C LEU A 206 18.74 30.77 4.39
N THR A 207 18.46 31.44 3.27
CA THR A 207 19.13 32.69 2.91
C THR A 207 18.69 33.84 3.82
N ALA A 208 17.39 33.92 4.13
CA ALA A 208 16.83 34.96 4.98
C ALA A 208 17.19 34.77 6.46
N SER A 209 17.37 33.52 6.93
CA SER A 209 17.70 33.20 8.31
C SER A 209 19.19 33.24 8.65
N ARG A 210 20.09 33.47 7.67
CA ARG A 210 21.57 33.35 7.87
C ARG A 210 22.15 34.17 9.02
N ARG A 211 21.49 35.25 9.43
CA ARG A 211 21.96 36.15 10.49
C ARG A 211 21.22 35.93 11.82
N LEU A 212 20.33 34.95 11.88
CA LEU A 212 19.58 34.63 13.08
C LEU A 212 20.34 33.61 13.93
N PRO A 213 20.14 33.63 15.27
CA PRO A 213 20.76 32.66 16.17
C PRO A 213 20.39 31.19 15.89
N ASP A 214 19.26 30.91 15.23
CA ASP A 214 18.73 29.57 14.93
C ASP A 214 19.13 29.04 13.53
N ALA A 215 20.09 29.69 12.85
CA ALA A 215 20.44 29.35 11.47
C ALA A 215 20.93 27.90 11.26
N ASP A 216 21.74 27.39 12.19
CA ASP A 216 22.31 26.03 12.11
C ASP A 216 21.27 24.94 12.36
N GLU A 217 20.35 25.18 13.30
CA GLU A 217 19.22 24.29 13.58
C GLU A 217 18.32 24.19 12.35
N ARG A 218 17.99 25.33 11.74
CA ARG A 218 17.15 25.40 10.54
C ARG A 218 17.81 24.75 9.32
N LEU A 219 19.14 24.85 9.20
CA LEU A 219 19.90 24.12 8.18
C LEU A 219 19.81 22.61 8.39
N THR A 220 19.93 22.15 9.64
CA THR A 220 19.85 20.73 9.99
C THR A 220 18.45 20.18 9.68
N GLU A 221 17.39 20.88 10.09
CA GLU A 221 15.99 20.52 9.83
C GLU A 221 15.71 20.38 8.33
N LEU A 222 16.03 21.41 7.54
CA LEU A 222 15.75 21.41 6.10
C LEU A 222 16.62 20.40 5.33
N SER A 223 17.85 20.14 5.79
CA SER A 223 18.69 19.09 5.20
C SER A 223 18.15 17.69 5.50
N GLY A 224 17.69 17.46 6.74
CA GLY A 224 17.03 16.20 7.12
C GLY A 224 15.75 15.97 6.32
N ARG A 225 14.92 17.01 6.16
CA ARG A 225 13.71 16.92 5.33
C ARG A 225 14.04 16.63 3.86
N ARG A 226 15.12 17.21 3.32
CA ARG A 226 15.57 16.91 1.96
C ARG A 226 15.91 15.42 1.78
N THR A 227 16.64 14.85 2.73
CA THR A 227 16.97 13.41 2.72
C THR A 227 15.70 12.56 2.73
N GLN A 228 14.70 12.91 3.53
CA GLN A 228 13.41 12.20 3.55
C GLN A 228 12.69 12.29 2.20
N ILE A 229 12.66 13.47 1.57
CA ILE A 229 12.04 13.64 0.24
C ILE A 229 12.75 12.75 -0.80
N ASP A 230 14.09 12.67 -0.75
CA ASP A 230 14.86 11.81 -1.65
C ASP A 230 14.60 10.31 -1.40
N ALA A 231 14.36 9.90 -0.14
CA ALA A 231 13.94 8.54 0.19
C ALA A 231 12.52 8.23 -0.31
N ASP A 232 11.57 9.12 -0.08
CA ASP A 232 10.18 8.96 -0.56
C ASP A 232 10.12 8.89 -2.10
N LEU A 233 10.93 9.69 -2.81
CA LEU A 233 11.05 9.61 -4.27
C LEU A 233 11.60 8.26 -4.75
N LYS A 234 12.54 7.65 -4.02
CA LYS A 234 13.00 6.28 -4.32
C LYS A 234 11.89 5.27 -4.09
N LEU A 235 11.11 5.43 -3.03
CA LEU A 235 10.00 4.54 -2.71
C LEU A 235 8.93 4.55 -3.82
N ILE A 236 8.59 5.73 -4.35
CA ILE A 236 7.69 5.86 -5.51
C ILE A 236 8.20 5.02 -6.69
N ARG A 237 9.50 5.12 -7.01
CA ARG A 237 10.11 4.38 -8.11
C ARG A 237 10.15 2.86 -7.89
N SER A 238 10.23 2.41 -6.65
CA SER A 238 10.15 0.98 -6.31
C SER A 238 8.73 0.41 -6.32
N GLY A 239 7.70 1.24 -6.44
CA GLY A 239 6.32 0.80 -6.26
C GLY A 239 5.81 -0.29 -7.21
N PRO A 240 6.18 -0.29 -8.50
CA PRO A 240 5.85 -1.39 -9.40
C PRO A 240 6.37 -2.74 -8.93
N ALA A 241 7.58 -2.79 -8.35
CA ALA A 241 8.17 -4.03 -7.85
C ALA A 241 7.41 -4.58 -6.63
N ALA A 242 6.96 -3.70 -5.73
CA ALA A 242 6.16 -4.10 -4.58
C ALA A 242 4.81 -4.72 -5.01
N VAL A 243 4.10 -4.09 -5.96
CA VAL A 243 2.83 -4.63 -6.48
C VAL A 243 3.05 -5.92 -7.29
N ARG A 244 4.15 -6.01 -8.03
CA ARG A 244 4.54 -7.26 -8.71
C ARG A 244 4.73 -8.42 -7.74
N ASN A 245 5.43 -8.19 -6.63
CA ASN A 245 5.66 -9.23 -5.63
C ASN A 245 4.34 -9.65 -4.96
N LEU A 246 3.46 -8.69 -4.66
CA LEU A 246 2.11 -8.97 -4.18
C LEU A 246 1.30 -9.81 -5.18
N ARG A 247 1.33 -9.47 -6.47
CA ARG A 247 0.67 -10.25 -7.52
C ARG A 247 1.21 -11.68 -7.58
N ILE A 248 2.53 -11.85 -7.57
CA ILE A 248 3.18 -13.18 -7.62
C ILE A 248 2.72 -14.01 -6.41
N ALA A 249 2.80 -13.44 -5.21
CA ALA A 249 2.33 -14.10 -4.00
C ALA A 249 0.86 -14.51 -4.14
N HIS A 250 0.00 -13.59 -4.61
CA HIS A 250 -1.44 -13.84 -4.77
C HIS A 250 -1.74 -14.98 -5.74
N VAL A 251 -1.07 -14.99 -6.89
CA VAL A 251 -1.21 -16.07 -7.89
C VAL A 251 -0.74 -17.40 -7.32
N LEU A 252 0.38 -17.43 -6.60
CA LEU A 252 0.88 -18.64 -5.96
C LEU A 252 -0.13 -19.17 -4.93
N THR A 253 -0.75 -18.31 -4.13
CA THR A 253 -1.78 -18.72 -3.16
C THR A 253 -3.04 -19.27 -3.82
N VAL A 254 -3.48 -18.68 -4.93
CA VAL A 254 -4.67 -19.14 -5.66
C VAL A 254 -4.43 -20.45 -6.41
N THR A 255 -3.22 -20.65 -6.95
CA THR A 255 -2.87 -21.80 -7.79
C THR A 255 -2.29 -22.98 -7.01
N ALA A 256 -1.97 -22.78 -5.73
CA ALA A 256 -1.40 -23.85 -4.92
C ALA A 256 -2.40 -24.99 -4.66
N ASP A 257 -1.93 -26.21 -4.92
CA ASP A 257 -2.63 -27.45 -4.60
C ASP A 257 -2.37 -27.89 -3.15
N LYS A 258 -2.63 -26.99 -2.20
CA LYS A 258 -2.47 -27.22 -0.74
C LYS A 258 -3.55 -26.49 0.06
N PRO A 259 -3.74 -26.76 1.36
CA PRO A 259 -4.70 -26.04 2.21
C PRO A 259 -4.48 -24.53 2.19
N LEU A 260 -5.55 -23.74 2.36
CA LEU A 260 -5.49 -22.28 2.26
C LEU A 260 -4.52 -21.68 3.30
N GLU A 261 -4.48 -22.24 4.51
CA GLU A 261 -3.57 -21.80 5.58
C GLU A 261 -2.10 -21.90 5.19
N GLU A 262 -1.67 -23.03 4.62
CA GLU A 262 -0.28 -23.22 4.15
C GLU A 262 0.05 -22.28 2.98
N ALA A 263 -0.92 -22.06 2.08
CA ALA A 263 -0.77 -21.13 0.96
C ALA A 263 -0.70 -19.66 1.40
N PHE A 264 -1.35 -19.30 2.52
CA PHE A 264 -1.26 -17.98 3.14
C PHE A 264 0.05 -17.78 3.91
N ALA A 265 0.57 -18.81 4.59
CA ALA A 265 1.86 -18.71 5.26
C ALA A 265 3.00 -18.42 4.26
N GLU A 266 2.98 -19.06 3.09
CA GLU A 266 3.94 -18.77 2.01
C GLU A 266 3.74 -17.39 1.39
N PHE A 267 2.49 -16.94 1.24
CA PHE A 267 2.17 -15.59 0.80
C PHE A 267 2.80 -14.54 1.73
N VAL A 268 2.66 -14.72 3.04
CA VAL A 268 3.23 -13.84 4.05
C VAL A 268 4.76 -13.83 3.97
N ALA A 269 5.39 -15.00 3.82
CA ALA A 269 6.85 -15.09 3.69
C ALA A 269 7.38 -14.32 2.45
N ILE A 270 6.72 -14.44 1.30
CA ILE A 270 7.10 -13.70 0.07
C ILE A 270 6.95 -12.19 0.26
N LEU A 271 5.91 -11.78 0.98
CA LEU A 271 5.66 -10.37 1.22
C LEU A 271 6.60 -9.75 2.25
N GLN A 272 7.10 -10.50 3.24
CA GLN A 272 8.14 -10.00 4.17
C GLN A 272 9.41 -9.55 3.44
N GLU A 273 9.72 -10.14 2.28
CA GLU A 273 10.81 -9.66 1.41
C GLU A 273 10.52 -8.27 0.81
N VAL A 274 9.24 -7.90 0.62
CA VAL A 274 8.80 -6.57 0.17
C VAL A 274 8.91 -5.54 1.30
N GLU A 275 8.51 -5.92 2.52
CA GLU A 275 8.66 -5.04 3.69
C GLU A 275 10.14 -4.73 3.97
N ALA A 276 11.01 -5.74 3.91
CA ALA A 276 12.45 -5.55 4.03
C ALA A 276 13.00 -4.58 2.96
N LEU A 277 12.46 -4.62 1.73
CA LEU A 277 12.82 -3.66 0.67
C LEU A 277 12.39 -2.23 1.03
N VAL A 278 11.17 -2.06 1.58
CA VAL A 278 10.66 -0.75 2.02
C VAL A 278 11.47 -0.21 3.21
N GLU A 279 11.78 -1.04 4.21
CA GLU A 279 12.58 -0.65 5.37
C GLU A 279 14.01 -0.26 5.00
N THR A 280 14.62 -1.00 4.06
CA THR A 280 15.95 -0.67 3.50
C THR A 280 15.95 0.66 2.77
N ILE A 281 14.86 1.00 2.07
CA ILE A 281 14.71 2.29 1.35
C ILE A 281 14.41 3.44 2.31
N GLU A 282 13.62 3.20 3.36
CA GLU A 282 13.31 4.18 4.41
C GLU A 282 14.51 4.47 5.34
N GLY A 283 15.63 3.75 5.18
CA GLY A 283 16.83 3.98 5.97
C GLY A 283 16.69 3.58 7.44
N LYS A 284 15.75 2.66 7.75
CA LYS A 284 15.74 1.95 9.02
C LYS A 284 16.78 0.82 8.96
N ASP A 285 18.05 1.19 8.82
CA ASP A 285 19.09 0.32 9.35
C ASP A 285 18.90 0.33 10.86
N THR A 286 18.40 -0.79 11.38
CA THR A 286 18.35 -1.12 12.81
C THR A 286 19.65 -0.71 13.49
N GLN A 287 19.57 0.30 14.35
CA GLN A 287 20.41 0.38 15.55
C GLN A 287 19.83 -0.55 16.62
#